data_AF-A0A1E1WQ13-F1
#
_entry.id   AF-A0A1E1WQ13-F1
#
_cell.length_a   1.000
_cell.length_b   1.000
_cell.length_c   1.000
_cell.angle_alpha   90.00
_cell.angle_beta   90.00
_cell.angle_gamma   90.00
#
_symmetry.space_group_name_H-M   'P 1'
#
loop_
_entity.id
_entity.type
_entity.pdbx_description
1 polymer ?
#
loop_
_entity_poly.entity_id
_entity_poly.type
_entity_poly.pdbx_seq_one_letter_code
_entity_poly.pdbx_strand_id
1 'polypeptide(L)'
;ALREDVSLLLHQDRRHHALLSYAHSIDMQPLPEQIALALFMCNLFSHVSSSEWLLYISEWDAAGQPMSNIRATTKVCVHAALSEQLELRELGTALMYNVATKEVKTVVFDEVCVELAMALLQLLAWAPAEEHMYRAVLALARLAQHSADVPQLVALVG
;
A
#
# COMPACT_ATOMS: atom_id res chain seq x y z
N ALA A 1 6.46 -16.92 -20.32
CA ALA A 1 7.49 -17.49 -19.44
C ALA A 1 7.62 -16.63 -18.19
N LEU A 2 8.52 -15.63 -18.14
CA LEU A 2 8.85 -14.89 -16.90
C LEU A 2 7.67 -14.32 -16.07
N ARG A 3 6.55 -13.91 -16.69
CA ARG A 3 5.41 -13.34 -15.96
C ARG A 3 4.62 -14.37 -15.13
N GLU A 4 4.46 -15.57 -15.65
CA GLU A 4 3.81 -16.67 -14.92
C GLU A 4 4.71 -17.14 -13.77
N ASP A 5 6.03 -17.11 -13.99
CA ASP A 5 7.04 -17.48 -13.02
C ASP A 5 7.01 -16.57 -11.78
N VAL A 6 6.77 -15.27 -11.94
CA VAL A 6 6.64 -14.33 -10.80
C VAL A 6 5.43 -14.66 -9.93
N SER A 7 4.28 -14.95 -10.54
CA SER A 7 3.07 -15.27 -9.76
C SER A 7 3.24 -16.55 -8.95
N LEU A 8 3.88 -17.57 -9.55
CA LEU A 8 4.22 -18.82 -8.89
C LEU A 8 5.19 -18.58 -7.72
N LEU A 9 6.22 -17.76 -7.91
CA LEU A 9 7.17 -17.40 -6.86
C LEU A 9 6.48 -16.72 -5.67
N LEU A 10 5.59 -15.75 -5.93
CA LEU A 10 4.83 -15.07 -4.87
C LEU A 10 3.93 -16.04 -4.10
N HIS A 11 3.34 -17.03 -4.79
CA HIS A 11 2.53 -18.05 -4.13
C HIS A 11 3.37 -18.99 -3.26
N GLN A 12 4.62 -19.27 -3.68
CA GLN A 12 5.56 -20.08 -2.89
C GLN A 12 6.05 -19.35 -1.63
N ASP A 13 6.10 -18.01 -1.65
CA ASP A 13 6.48 -17.20 -0.48
C ASP A 13 5.54 -17.42 0.72
N ARG A 14 4.29 -17.86 0.51
CA ARG A 14 3.32 -18.18 1.60
C ARG A 14 3.83 -19.18 2.64
N ARG A 15 4.92 -19.91 2.39
CA ARG A 15 5.51 -20.81 3.38
C ARG A 15 6.32 -20.08 4.44
N HIS A 16 6.96 -18.98 4.08
CA HIS A 16 7.92 -18.27 4.94
C HIS A 16 7.55 -16.80 5.13
N HIS A 17 6.66 -16.25 4.30
CA HIS A 17 6.26 -14.85 4.26
C HIS A 17 7.47 -13.90 4.23
N ALA A 18 8.58 -14.34 3.63
CA ALA A 18 9.86 -13.66 3.75
C ALA A 18 9.79 -12.26 3.11
N LEU A 19 9.14 -12.16 1.95
CA LEU A 19 9.01 -10.90 1.23
C LEU A 19 8.21 -9.86 2.03
N LEU A 20 7.07 -10.25 2.61
CA LEU A 20 6.22 -9.28 3.32
C LEU A 20 6.55 -9.11 4.80
N SER A 21 7.25 -10.06 5.42
CA SER A 21 7.93 -9.82 6.69
C SER A 21 9.02 -8.76 6.52
N TYR A 22 9.83 -8.87 5.46
CA TYR A 22 10.81 -7.83 5.14
C TYR A 22 10.12 -6.50 4.82
N ALA A 23 9.06 -6.51 4.01
CA ALA A 23 8.31 -5.30 3.67
C ALA A 23 7.66 -4.63 4.89
N HIS A 24 7.14 -5.42 5.83
CA HIS A 24 6.57 -4.91 7.07
C HIS A 24 7.63 -4.20 7.95
N SER A 25 8.91 -4.50 7.77
CA SER A 25 10.01 -3.82 8.48
C SER A 25 10.62 -2.64 7.71
N ILE A 26 9.89 -2.05 6.75
CA ILE A 26 10.37 -0.97 5.86
C ILE A 26 11.02 0.20 6.61
N ASP A 27 10.46 0.59 7.76
CA ASP A 27 10.94 1.68 8.61
C ASP A 27 12.32 1.41 9.23
N MET A 28 12.73 0.14 9.28
CA MET A 28 14.03 -0.30 9.80
C MET A 28 15.06 -0.53 8.68
N GLN A 29 14.67 -0.44 7.41
CA GLN A 29 15.57 -0.69 6.29
C GLN A 29 16.36 0.56 5.90
N PRO A 30 17.57 0.41 5.33
CA PRO A 30 18.27 1.51 4.67
C PRO A 30 17.42 2.17 3.58
N LEU A 31 17.55 3.49 3.39
CA LEU A 31 16.79 4.24 2.39
C LEU A 31 16.81 3.61 0.96
N PRO A 32 17.95 3.14 0.42
CA PRO A 32 17.95 2.49 -0.90
C PRO A 32 17.06 1.25 -0.97
N GLU A 33 16.98 0.49 0.12
CA GLU A 33 16.14 -0.71 0.23
C GLU A 33 14.67 -0.33 0.36
N GLN A 34 14.33 0.75 1.09
CA GLN A 34 12.97 1.29 1.14
C GLN A 34 12.46 1.69 -0.25
N ILE A 35 13.30 2.39 -1.02
CA ILE A 35 12.99 2.82 -2.40
C ILE A 35 12.80 1.60 -3.30
N ALA A 36 13.75 0.66 -3.27
CA ALA A 36 13.66 -0.56 -4.07
C ALA A 36 12.42 -1.39 -3.75
N LEU A 37 12.08 -1.50 -2.46
CA LEU A 37 10.89 -2.21 -1.99
C LEU A 37 9.60 -1.53 -2.45
N ALA A 38 9.46 -0.21 -2.27
CA ALA A 38 8.29 0.55 -2.70
C ALA A 38 8.11 0.44 -4.22
N LEU A 39 9.19 0.56 -5.00
CA LEU A 39 9.18 0.39 -6.45
C LEU A 39 8.78 -1.04 -6.86
N PHE A 40 9.35 -2.05 -6.21
CA PHE A 40 8.99 -3.44 -6.45
C PHE A 40 7.49 -3.67 -6.25
N MET A 41 6.93 -3.22 -5.12
CA MET A 41 5.51 -3.36 -4.81
C MET A 41 4.63 -2.57 -5.77
N CYS A 42 5.03 -1.36 -6.17
CA CYS A 42 4.36 -0.60 -7.24
C CYS A 42 4.28 -1.42 -8.53
N ASN A 43 5.38 -2.04 -8.95
CA ASN A 43 5.44 -2.80 -10.18
C ASN A 43 4.60 -4.09 -10.12
N LEU A 44 4.36 -4.67 -8.94
CA LEU A 44 3.45 -5.81 -8.80
C LEU A 44 1.99 -5.47 -9.13
N PHE A 45 1.60 -4.19 -9.17
CA PHE A 45 0.29 -3.77 -9.67
C PHE A 45 0.14 -3.82 -11.20
N SER A 46 1.22 -4.08 -11.94
CA SER A 46 1.17 -4.26 -13.40
C SER A 46 0.44 -5.54 -13.85
N HIS A 47 0.22 -6.49 -12.93
CA HIS A 47 -0.46 -7.75 -13.21
C HIS A 47 -1.48 -8.10 -12.12
N VAL A 48 -2.59 -8.71 -12.55
CA VAL A 48 -3.72 -9.04 -11.67
C VAL A 48 -3.29 -9.96 -10.53
N SER A 49 -2.66 -11.09 -10.84
CA SER A 49 -2.26 -12.11 -9.86
C SER A 49 -1.28 -11.59 -8.80
N SER A 50 -0.31 -10.76 -9.18
CA SER A 50 0.64 -10.17 -8.24
C SER A 50 0.02 -9.06 -7.38
N SER A 51 -0.87 -8.25 -7.96
CA SER A 51 -1.63 -7.25 -7.19
C SER A 51 -2.57 -7.91 -6.17
N GLU A 52 -3.24 -9.00 -6.55
CA GLU A 52 -4.10 -9.77 -5.65
C GLU A 52 -3.31 -10.45 -4.54
N TRP A 53 -2.08 -10.88 -4.82
CA TRP A 53 -1.18 -11.38 -3.79
C TRP A 53 -0.85 -10.29 -2.76
N LEU A 54 -0.53 -9.06 -3.18
CA LEU A 54 -0.27 -7.95 -2.24
C LEU A 54 -1.48 -7.63 -1.35
N LEU A 55 -2.69 -7.79 -1.88
CA LEU A 55 -3.93 -7.50 -1.18
C LEU A 55 -4.52 -8.72 -0.46
N TYR A 56 -3.78 -9.83 -0.39
CA TYR A 56 -4.27 -11.06 0.21
C TYR A 56 -4.42 -10.93 1.73
N ILE A 57 -5.52 -11.47 2.25
CA ILE A 57 -5.98 -11.20 3.62
C ILE A 57 -5.69 -12.33 4.59
N SER A 58 -5.29 -13.51 4.11
CA SER A 58 -5.00 -14.63 5.00
C SER A 58 -3.86 -14.28 5.94
N GLU A 59 -4.12 -14.48 7.23
CA GLU A 59 -3.20 -14.09 8.27
C GLU A 59 -2.13 -15.16 8.53
N TRP A 60 -0.96 -14.71 8.97
CA TRP A 60 0.08 -15.52 9.58
C TRP A 60 0.57 -14.88 10.88
N ASP A 61 1.18 -15.69 11.75
CA ASP A 61 1.82 -15.19 12.96
C ASP A 61 3.20 -14.59 12.63
N ALA A 62 3.37 -13.31 12.91
CA ALA A 62 4.64 -12.62 12.83
C ALA A 62 5.07 -12.20 14.24
N ALA A 63 5.84 -13.06 14.91
CA ALA A 63 6.34 -12.83 16.28
C ALA A 63 5.22 -12.51 17.29
N GLY A 64 4.11 -13.26 17.23
CA GLY A 64 2.96 -13.09 18.13
C GLY A 64 1.97 -12.00 17.72
N GLN A 65 2.12 -11.41 16.53
CA GLN A 65 1.17 -10.45 15.96
C GLN A 65 0.53 -11.01 14.69
N PRO A 66 -0.80 -10.89 14.52
CA PRO A 66 -1.45 -11.25 13.27
C PRO A 66 -0.98 -10.31 12.15
N MET A 67 -0.46 -10.89 11.08
CA MET A 67 0.01 -10.18 9.89
C MET A 67 -0.70 -10.70 8.66
N SER A 68 -0.91 -9.84 7.67
CA SER A 68 -1.41 -10.25 6.35
C SER A 68 -0.72 -9.45 5.25
N ASN A 69 -0.89 -9.88 3.99
CA ASN A 69 -0.19 -9.22 2.88
C ASN A 69 -0.67 -7.77 2.73
N ILE A 70 -1.98 -7.56 2.90
CA ILE A 70 -2.55 -6.22 2.85
C ILE A 70 -2.05 -5.33 4.00
N ARG A 71 -1.86 -5.86 5.22
CA ARG A 71 -1.30 -5.06 6.34
C ARG A 71 0.14 -4.63 6.09
N ALA A 72 0.98 -5.53 5.57
CA ALA A 72 2.35 -5.19 5.16
C ALA A 72 2.35 -4.15 4.03
N THR A 73 1.47 -4.31 3.04
CA THR A 73 1.30 -3.37 1.93
C THR A 73 0.85 -1.99 2.41
N THR A 74 -0.14 -1.92 3.29
CA THR A 74 -0.61 -0.67 3.91
C THR A 74 0.51 0.05 4.63
N LYS A 75 1.30 -0.67 5.44
CA LYS A 75 2.45 -0.05 6.15
C LYS A 75 3.45 0.56 5.16
N VAL A 76 3.78 -0.14 4.07
CA VAL A 76 4.67 0.38 3.03
C VAL A 76 4.06 1.61 2.35
N CYS A 77 2.77 1.59 2.00
CA CYS A 77 2.08 2.75 1.42
C CYS A 77 2.22 3.97 2.32
N VAL A 78 1.82 3.85 3.59
CA VAL A 78 1.81 4.95 4.57
C VAL A 78 3.22 5.48 4.80
N HIS A 79 4.16 4.58 5.10
CA HIS A 79 5.56 4.95 5.35
C HIS A 79 6.19 5.68 4.16
N ALA A 80 6.00 5.15 2.94
CA ALA A 80 6.59 5.74 1.76
C ALA A 80 5.95 7.09 1.41
N ALA A 81 4.61 7.18 1.42
CA ALA A 81 3.88 8.40 1.05
C ALA A 81 4.12 9.55 2.04
N LEU A 82 4.36 9.23 3.31
CA LEU A 82 4.69 10.22 4.35
C LEU A 82 6.21 10.35 4.58
N SER A 83 7.05 9.87 3.67
CA SER A 83 8.49 10.08 3.77
C SER A 83 8.86 11.53 3.44
N GLU A 84 9.85 12.10 4.14
CA GLU A 84 10.50 13.36 3.77
C GLU A 84 11.37 13.22 2.51
N GLN A 85 11.75 11.99 2.15
CA GLN A 85 12.55 11.71 0.96
C GLN A 85 11.65 11.72 -0.27
N LEU A 86 11.89 12.67 -1.18
CA LEU A 86 11.04 12.90 -2.35
C LEU A 86 10.89 11.67 -3.24
N GLU A 87 11.99 10.94 -3.47
CA GLU A 87 11.99 9.72 -4.29
C GLU A 87 11.12 8.61 -3.68
N LEU A 88 11.18 8.44 -2.36
CA LEU A 88 10.34 7.47 -1.68
C LEU A 88 8.87 7.90 -1.65
N ARG A 89 8.61 9.20 -1.49
CA ARG A 89 7.26 9.79 -1.56
C ARG A 89 6.61 9.62 -2.93
N GLU A 90 7.38 9.82 -4.01
CA GLU A 90 6.93 9.58 -5.38
C GLU A 90 6.39 8.16 -5.54
N LEU A 91 7.14 7.17 -5.06
CA LEU A 91 6.72 5.76 -5.08
C LEU A 91 5.55 5.50 -4.14
N GLY A 92 5.53 6.09 -2.94
CA GLY A 92 4.44 5.92 -1.98
C GLY A 92 3.09 6.41 -2.50
N THR A 93 3.06 7.60 -3.12
CA THR A 93 1.83 8.13 -3.73
C THR A 93 1.36 7.31 -4.92
N ALA A 94 2.29 6.78 -5.73
CA ALA A 94 1.97 5.86 -6.82
C ALA A 94 1.40 4.53 -6.28
N LEU A 95 1.97 3.99 -5.20
CA LEU A 95 1.49 2.77 -4.58
C LEU A 95 0.09 2.96 -3.96
N MET A 96 -0.15 4.08 -3.28
CA MET A 96 -1.47 4.42 -2.75
C MET A 96 -2.52 4.52 -3.86
N TYR A 97 -2.18 5.18 -4.98
CA TYR A 97 -3.04 5.24 -6.15
C TYR A 97 -3.37 3.84 -6.68
N ASN A 98 -2.36 2.99 -6.83
CA ASN A 98 -2.54 1.62 -7.32
C ASN A 98 -3.43 0.78 -6.40
N VAL A 99 -3.23 0.86 -5.09
CA VAL A 99 -4.07 0.17 -4.09
C VAL A 99 -5.51 0.66 -4.15
N ALA A 100 -5.72 1.97 -4.12
CA ALA A 100 -7.06 2.56 -4.06
C ALA A 100 -7.87 2.40 -5.36
N THR A 101 -7.20 2.32 -6.51
CA THR A 101 -7.87 2.19 -7.82
C THR A 101 -8.01 0.74 -8.27
N LYS A 102 -7.41 -0.21 -7.55
CA LYS A 102 -7.56 -1.62 -7.86
C LYS A 102 -9.02 -2.02 -7.63
N GLU A 103 -9.67 -2.48 -8.70
CA GLU A 103 -10.97 -3.15 -8.59
C GLU A 103 -10.77 -4.48 -7.87
N VAL A 104 -10.97 -4.48 -6.55
CA VAL A 104 -10.92 -5.70 -5.75
C VAL A 104 -12.35 -6.17 -5.51
N LYS A 105 -12.67 -7.40 -5.91
CA LYS A 105 -13.91 -8.08 -5.49
C LYS A 105 -13.87 -8.47 -4.00
N THR A 106 -12.69 -8.42 -3.40
CA THR A 106 -12.47 -8.71 -1.99
C THR A 106 -12.44 -7.40 -1.22
N VAL A 107 -13.33 -7.28 -0.24
CA VAL A 107 -13.44 -6.19 0.71
C VAL A 107 -12.07 -5.65 1.09
N VAL A 108 -11.65 -4.50 0.54
CA VAL A 108 -10.61 -3.71 1.21
C VAL A 108 -11.27 -3.30 2.51
N PHE A 109 -10.81 -3.85 3.62
CA PHE A 109 -11.44 -3.64 4.92
C PHE A 109 -11.50 -2.15 5.23
N ASP A 110 -12.61 -1.73 5.85
CA ASP A 110 -12.82 -0.34 6.26
C ASP A 110 -11.61 0.19 7.04
N GLU A 111 -10.99 -0.63 7.89
CA GLU A 111 -9.77 -0.27 8.63
C GLU A 111 -8.58 0.11 7.71
N VAL A 112 -8.36 -0.63 6.62
CA VAL A 112 -7.31 -0.32 5.66
C VAL A 112 -7.64 0.96 4.88
N CYS A 113 -8.91 1.13 4.48
CA CYS A 113 -9.37 2.34 3.82
C CYS A 113 -9.16 3.59 4.71
N VAL A 114 -9.52 3.51 5.98
CA VAL A 114 -9.36 4.58 6.97
C VAL A 114 -7.88 4.91 7.20
N GLU A 115 -7.03 3.89 7.36
CA GLU A 115 -5.59 4.08 7.58
C GLU A 115 -4.91 4.77 6.37
N LEU A 116 -5.21 4.32 5.15
CA LEU A 116 -4.71 4.95 3.93
C LEU A 116 -5.27 6.37 3.75
N ALA A 117 -6.56 6.58 4.04
CA ALA A 117 -7.19 7.90 3.93
C ALA A 117 -6.58 8.91 4.91
N MET A 118 -6.28 8.51 6.15
CA MET A 118 -5.59 9.36 7.12
C MET A 118 -4.22 9.81 6.62
N ALA A 119 -3.44 8.87 6.08
CA ALA A 119 -2.12 9.20 5.54
C ALA A 119 -2.21 10.12 4.30
N LEU A 120 -3.21 9.93 3.44
CA LEU A 120 -3.47 10.83 2.31
C LEU A 120 -3.86 12.24 2.77
N LEU A 121 -4.73 12.37 3.76
CA LEU A 121 -5.11 13.66 4.34
C LEU A 121 -3.91 14.37 4.97
N GLN A 122 -3.06 13.64 5.68
CA GLN A 122 -1.82 14.18 6.23
C GLN A 122 -0.86 14.64 5.13
N LEU A 123 -0.70 13.87 4.05
CA LEU A 123 0.10 14.26 2.90
C LEU A 123 -0.43 15.54 2.24
N LEU A 124 -1.75 15.65 2.05
CA LEU A 124 -2.38 16.82 1.43
C LEU A 124 -2.19 18.09 2.27
N ALA A 125 -2.15 17.96 3.60
CA ALA A 125 -1.83 19.08 4.50
C ALA A 125 -0.41 19.63 4.29
N TRP A 126 0.49 18.90 3.63
CA TRP A 126 1.84 19.36 3.28
C TRP A 126 1.88 20.21 2.01
N ALA A 127 0.75 20.41 1.32
CA ALA A 127 0.69 21.05 0.01
C ALA A 127 1.73 20.44 -0.98
N PRO A 128 1.63 19.13 -1.27
CA PRO A 128 2.62 18.44 -2.08
C PRO A 128 2.56 18.90 -3.55
N ALA A 129 3.55 18.49 -4.35
CA ALA A 129 3.59 18.77 -5.79
C ALA A 129 2.34 18.24 -6.52
N GLU A 130 2.02 18.81 -7.68
CA GLU A 130 0.77 18.54 -8.42
C GLU A 130 0.56 17.05 -8.68
N GLU A 131 1.61 16.33 -9.06
CA GLU A 131 1.55 14.89 -9.38
C GLU A 131 1.20 14.05 -8.15
N HIS A 132 1.76 14.41 -6.99
CA HIS A 132 1.47 13.76 -5.70
C HIS A 132 0.06 14.08 -5.24
N MET A 133 -0.34 15.35 -5.35
CA MET A 133 -1.68 15.81 -5.02
C MET A 133 -2.74 15.11 -5.89
N TYR A 134 -2.51 15.00 -7.20
CA TYR A 134 -3.41 14.31 -8.12
C TYR A 134 -3.62 12.85 -7.71
N ARG A 135 -2.53 12.11 -7.49
CA ARG A 135 -2.59 10.71 -7.04
C ARG A 135 -3.30 10.59 -5.70
N ALA A 136 -2.99 11.48 -4.76
CA ALA A 136 -3.53 11.46 -3.41
C ALA A 136 -5.05 11.74 -3.39
N VAL A 137 -5.50 12.79 -4.08
CA VAL A 137 -6.93 13.14 -4.17
C VAL A 137 -7.71 12.05 -4.88
N LEU A 138 -7.19 11.50 -5.97
CA LEU A 138 -7.86 10.44 -6.70
C LEU A 138 -7.93 9.14 -5.89
N ALA A 139 -6.86 8.78 -5.17
CA ALA A 139 -6.88 7.66 -4.25
C ALA A 139 -7.91 7.87 -3.13
N LEU A 140 -7.94 9.05 -2.51
CA LEU A 140 -8.88 9.38 -1.44
C LEU A 140 -10.35 9.30 -1.92
N ALA A 141 -10.64 9.81 -3.12
CA ALA A 141 -11.96 9.72 -3.72
C ALA A 141 -12.39 8.26 -3.97
N ARG A 142 -11.46 7.38 -4.35
CA ARG A 142 -11.75 5.95 -4.49
C ARG A 142 -12.00 5.28 -3.14
N LEU A 143 -11.17 5.55 -2.14
CA LEU A 143 -11.37 5.03 -0.79
C LEU A 143 -12.73 5.49 -0.21
N ALA A 144 -13.14 6.73 -0.47
CA ALA A 144 -14.46 7.26 -0.08
C ALA A 144 -15.64 6.54 -0.74
N GLN A 145 -15.45 5.95 -1.93
CA GLN A 145 -16.46 5.11 -2.59
C GLN A 145 -16.51 3.70 -1.99
N HIS A 146 -15.38 3.23 -1.44
CA HIS A 146 -15.25 1.88 -0.91
C HIS A 146 -15.60 1.74 0.57
N SER A 147 -15.43 2.80 1.36
CA SER A 147 -15.68 2.80 2.80
C SER A 147 -16.51 4.01 3.22
N ALA A 148 -17.59 3.78 3.97
CA ALA A 148 -18.47 4.83 4.49
C ALA A 148 -17.82 5.66 5.61
N ASP A 149 -16.73 5.17 6.20
CA ASP A 149 -16.00 5.86 7.26
C ASP A 149 -15.05 6.92 6.70
N VAL A 150 -14.56 6.74 5.47
CA VAL A 150 -13.64 7.69 4.82
C VAL A 150 -14.28 9.07 4.60
N PRO A 151 -15.53 9.22 4.11
CA PRO A 151 -16.18 10.53 4.04
C PRO A 151 -16.31 11.23 5.40
N GLN A 152 -16.60 10.48 6.47
CA GLN A 152 -16.71 11.04 7.83
C GLN A 152 -15.34 11.53 8.32
N LEU A 153 -14.30 10.75 8.05
CA LEU A 153 -12.92 11.10 8.35
C LEU A 153 -12.49 12.40 7.66
N VAL A 154 -12.79 12.52 6.36
CA VAL A 154 -12.51 13.74 5.59
C VAL A 154 -13.19 14.94 6.26
N ALA A 155 -14.49 14.85 6.54
CA ALA A 155 -15.24 15.93 7.17
C ALA A 155 -14.73 16.36 8.57
N LEU A 156 -14.04 15.46 9.29
CA LEU A 156 -13.45 15.74 10.60
C LEU A 156 -12.09 16.43 10.49
N VAL A 157 -11.25 16.00 9.55
CA VAL A 157 -9.83 16.37 9.47
C VAL A 157 -9.59 17.55 8.52
N GLY A 158 -10.46 17.75 7.52
CA GLY A 158 -10.31 18.82 6.52
C GLY A 158 -11.57 19.10 5.73
#